data_AF-A0A9P5C3Q0-F1
#
_entry.id   AF-A0A9P5C3Q0-F1
#
_cell.length_a   1.000
_cell.length_b   1.000
_cell.length_c   1.000
_cell.angle_alpha   90.00
_cell.angle_beta   90.00
_cell.angle_gamma   90.00
#
_symmetry.space_group_name_H-M   'P 1'
#
loop_
_entity.id
_entity.type
_entity.pdbx_description
1 polymer ?
#
loop_
_entity_poly.entity_id
_entity_poly.type
_entity_poly.pdbx_seq_one_letter_code
_entity_poly.pdbx_strand_id
1 'polypeptide(L)'
;MAEKHAPPPSSHRLPTVSAAQALQSLNDARSARTVPTGLTQLDKLLAPPSLPGHDVAGGYARGKVTEMYGPSGVGKTSLLLQAAANALREGQQVHWIDAACAPLIPQRLHDMLSTPGDSSEPTPHALRNHFHHLAAPTLAHLLALFMHPPASFPQSNASLVVIDSLSTLIDNAYPRNTDDRAKNRTDQSRWAAARRYAVINDMIATFTKIAALHDIALVITCQTITRIRGASRALLVPAITGIEWENGISTRLLLFRDWVLQPAEAQDKLEADRLQKTRFAGLVKVNGVALTDEGGVGNVVPFAIERHGLCDVNITTDDTATATVLPIQTRPPKRTFDEVDENVAEEPNSDEVYGWIEDDGVAAEGLLIDDAPTNHDVDVPQDPGAEGRSTKVQRTSSV
;
A
#
# COMPACT_ATOMS: atom_id res chain seq x y z
N MET A 1 20.92 -37.29 20.46
CA MET A 1 20.30 -36.29 21.35
C MET A 1 21.33 -35.21 21.60
N ALA A 2 21.26 -34.09 20.85
CA ALA A 2 22.13 -32.94 21.06
C ALA A 2 21.25 -31.80 21.56
N GLU A 3 21.61 -31.30 22.74
CA GLU A 3 20.87 -30.33 23.53
C GLU A 3 20.97 -28.94 22.87
N LYS A 4 19.81 -28.37 22.50
CA LYS A 4 19.72 -27.03 21.92
C LYS A 4 19.87 -26.01 23.05
N HIS A 5 21.08 -25.53 23.29
CA HIS A 5 21.32 -24.41 24.21
C HIS A 5 20.69 -23.13 23.64
N ALA A 6 19.79 -22.52 24.41
CA ALA A 6 19.25 -21.20 24.12
C ALA A 6 20.34 -20.13 24.38
N PRO A 7 20.51 -19.13 23.50
CA PRO A 7 21.53 -18.11 23.69
C PRO A 7 21.16 -17.13 24.83
N PRO A 8 22.15 -16.56 25.52
CA PRO A 8 21.91 -15.62 26.62
C PRO A 8 21.24 -14.31 26.14
N PRO A 9 20.48 -13.63 27.02
CA PRO A 9 19.58 -12.53 26.67
C PRO A 9 20.26 -11.20 26.26
N SER A 10 21.57 -11.18 25.99
CA SER A 10 22.34 -9.98 25.63
C SER A 10 23.04 -10.05 24.26
N SER A 11 22.74 -11.04 23.42
CA SER A 11 23.33 -11.09 22.06
C SER A 11 22.64 -10.10 21.13
N HIS A 12 23.26 -8.93 20.92
CA HIS A 12 22.83 -7.90 19.98
C HIS A 12 23.14 -8.25 18.51
N ARG A 13 23.66 -9.46 18.24
CA ARG A 13 23.89 -10.00 16.91
C ARG A 13 23.01 -11.23 16.72
N LEU A 14 22.25 -11.23 15.62
CA LEU A 14 21.60 -12.43 15.11
C LEU A 14 22.67 -13.51 14.89
N PRO A 15 22.42 -14.77 15.28
CA PRO A 15 23.36 -15.85 15.04
C PRO A 15 23.70 -15.90 13.55
N THR A 16 24.99 -16.01 13.21
CA THR A 16 25.44 -16.14 11.83
C THR A 16 24.98 -17.48 11.27
N VAL A 17 23.85 -17.46 10.59
CA VAL A 17 23.34 -18.59 9.82
C VAL A 17 24.09 -18.63 8.49
N SER A 18 24.65 -19.79 8.11
CA SER A 18 25.29 -19.91 6.81
C SER A 18 24.26 -19.78 5.69
N ALA A 19 24.66 -19.29 4.51
CA ALA A 19 23.75 -19.20 3.36
C ALA A 19 23.11 -20.55 3.02
N ALA A 20 23.83 -21.66 3.20
CA ALA A 20 23.32 -23.01 2.98
C ALA A 20 22.26 -23.41 4.02
N GLN A 21 22.45 -23.06 5.30
CA GLN A 21 21.46 -23.31 6.36
C GLN A 21 20.23 -22.40 6.22
N ALA A 22 20.41 -21.15 5.78
CA ALA A 22 19.32 -20.25 5.45
C ALA A 22 18.53 -20.78 4.25
N LEU A 23 19.20 -21.30 3.22
CA LEU A 23 18.54 -21.98 2.11
C LEU A 23 17.81 -23.25 2.57
N GLN A 24 18.42 -24.10 3.41
CA GLN A 24 17.72 -25.29 3.92
C GLN A 24 16.51 -24.95 4.80
N SER A 25 16.60 -23.94 5.67
CA SER A 25 15.45 -23.49 6.47
C SER A 25 14.37 -22.81 5.61
N LEU A 26 14.76 -22.12 4.54
CA LEU A 26 13.82 -21.68 3.50
C LEU A 26 13.15 -22.91 2.87
N ASN A 27 13.91 -23.99 2.62
CA ASN A 27 13.45 -25.21 1.95
C ASN A 27 12.49 -26.06 2.78
N ASP A 28 12.79 -26.23 4.07
CA ASP A 28 11.98 -27.01 5.00
C ASP A 28 10.67 -26.28 5.35
N ALA A 29 10.65 -24.95 5.24
CA ALA A 29 9.46 -24.12 5.42
C ALA A 29 8.63 -23.91 4.13
N ARG A 30 9.00 -24.53 3.00
CA ARG A 30 8.44 -24.26 1.65
C ARG A 30 6.94 -24.53 1.48
N SER A 31 6.33 -25.38 2.31
CA SER A 31 4.90 -25.72 2.14
C SER A 31 3.92 -24.70 2.74
N ALA A 32 4.37 -23.70 3.51
CA ALA A 32 3.46 -22.84 4.28
C ALA A 32 3.80 -21.33 4.21
N ARG A 33 4.58 -20.90 3.21
CA ARG A 33 5.09 -19.52 3.09
C ARG A 33 4.24 -18.58 2.24
N THR A 34 3.19 -19.08 1.60
CA THR A 34 2.32 -18.28 0.74
C THR A 34 0.86 -18.51 1.13
N VAL A 35 0.06 -17.46 1.02
CA VAL A 35 -1.41 -17.56 1.11
C VAL A 35 -1.95 -17.52 -0.32
N PRO A 36 -2.64 -18.55 -0.80
CA PRO A 36 -3.09 -18.61 -2.18
C PRO A 36 -4.15 -17.55 -2.47
N THR A 37 -4.08 -16.95 -3.65
CA THR A 37 -5.01 -15.89 -4.08
C THR A 37 -6.39 -16.44 -4.43
N GLY A 38 -6.48 -17.74 -4.73
CA GLY A 38 -7.68 -18.40 -5.26
C GLY A 38 -7.80 -18.30 -6.79
N LEU A 39 -6.78 -17.78 -7.45
CA LEU A 39 -6.66 -17.73 -8.91
C LEU A 39 -5.40 -18.49 -9.31
N THR A 40 -5.57 -19.61 -9.99
CA THR A 40 -4.46 -20.52 -10.31
C THR A 40 -3.44 -19.86 -11.24
N GLN A 41 -3.89 -18.98 -12.14
CA GLN A 41 -3.00 -18.24 -13.03
C GLN A 41 -2.18 -17.21 -12.25
N LEU A 42 -2.81 -16.50 -11.30
CA LEU A 42 -2.12 -15.50 -10.49
C LEU A 42 -1.13 -16.16 -9.51
N ASP A 43 -1.53 -17.26 -8.88
CA ASP A 43 -0.66 -18.01 -7.98
C ASP A 43 0.59 -18.53 -8.70
N LYS A 44 0.46 -19.00 -9.96
CA LYS A 44 1.63 -19.37 -10.77
C LYS A 44 2.59 -18.21 -11.03
N LEU A 45 2.06 -17.01 -11.29
CA LEU A 45 2.89 -15.82 -11.52
C LEU A 45 3.55 -15.28 -10.25
N LEU A 46 2.93 -15.52 -9.09
CA LEU A 46 3.45 -15.15 -7.78
C LEU A 46 4.35 -16.24 -7.18
N ALA A 47 4.48 -17.39 -7.83
CA ALA A 47 5.35 -18.46 -7.36
C ALA A 47 6.82 -18.00 -7.41
N PRO A 48 7.59 -18.23 -6.32
CA PRO A 48 9.01 -17.94 -6.34
C PRO A 48 9.72 -18.86 -7.36
N PRO A 49 10.83 -18.41 -7.97
CA PRO A 49 11.60 -19.24 -8.87
C PRO A 49 12.05 -20.52 -8.15
N SER A 50 11.72 -21.67 -8.73
CA SER A 50 12.02 -22.97 -8.18
C SER A 50 12.91 -23.79 -9.11
N LEU A 51 13.60 -24.78 -8.55
CA LEU A 51 14.41 -25.71 -9.32
C LEU A 51 13.50 -26.65 -10.13
N PRO A 52 13.96 -27.16 -11.29
CA PRO A 52 13.20 -28.11 -12.09
C PRO A 52 12.78 -29.33 -11.25
N GLY A 53 11.48 -29.67 -11.27
CA GLY A 53 10.91 -30.79 -10.51
C GLY A 53 10.46 -30.46 -9.08
N HIS A 54 10.59 -29.21 -8.64
CA HIS A 54 10.06 -28.71 -7.37
C HIS A 54 9.08 -27.57 -7.61
N ASP A 55 7.79 -27.87 -7.79
CA ASP A 55 6.76 -26.84 -7.87
C ASP A 55 6.52 -26.23 -6.48
N VAL A 56 6.63 -24.90 -6.38
CA VAL A 56 6.32 -24.15 -5.15
C VAL A 56 4.98 -23.46 -5.36
N ALA A 57 4.07 -23.64 -4.40
CA ALA A 57 2.79 -22.95 -4.40
C ALA A 57 3.01 -21.43 -4.29
N GLY A 58 2.53 -20.67 -5.26
CA GLY A 58 2.57 -19.21 -5.21
C GLY A 58 1.37 -18.61 -4.50
N GLY A 59 1.33 -17.28 -4.47
CA GLY A 59 0.33 -16.51 -3.74
C GLY A 59 0.97 -15.34 -2.99
N TYR A 60 0.28 -14.81 -1.98
CA TYR A 60 0.80 -13.74 -1.14
C TYR A 60 1.92 -14.28 -0.24
N ALA A 61 3.14 -13.80 -0.46
CA ALA A 61 4.30 -14.22 0.32
C ALA A 61 4.20 -13.75 1.78
N ARG A 62 4.37 -14.68 2.71
CA ARG A 62 4.55 -14.41 4.13
C ARG A 62 5.91 -13.74 4.37
N GLY A 63 6.00 -12.93 5.42
CA GLY A 63 7.17 -12.10 5.66
C GLY A 63 7.21 -10.81 4.83
N LYS A 64 6.20 -10.56 3.99
CA LYS A 64 6.20 -9.50 2.98
C LYS A 64 4.89 -8.72 2.97
N VAL A 65 4.99 -7.50 2.43
CA VAL A 65 3.84 -6.61 2.22
C VAL A 65 3.43 -6.65 0.75
N THR A 66 2.14 -6.89 0.51
CA THR A 66 1.51 -6.84 -0.82
C THR A 66 0.53 -5.68 -0.88
N GLU A 67 0.65 -4.84 -1.89
CA GLU A 67 -0.29 -3.76 -2.16
C GLU A 67 -1.20 -4.11 -3.34
N MET A 68 -2.50 -3.93 -3.14
CA MET A 68 -3.52 -4.03 -4.18
C MET A 68 -4.14 -2.66 -4.38
N TYR A 69 -4.02 -2.11 -5.58
CA TYR A 69 -4.64 -0.85 -5.91
C TYR A 69 -5.52 -0.98 -7.15
N GLY A 70 -6.52 -0.12 -7.24
CA GLY A 70 -7.45 -0.13 -8.37
C GLY A 70 -8.62 0.79 -8.13
N PRO A 71 -9.40 1.12 -9.17
CA PRO A 71 -10.64 1.88 -9.02
C PRO A 71 -11.65 1.23 -8.06
N SER A 72 -12.67 1.98 -7.66
CA SER A 72 -13.77 1.44 -6.86
C SER A 72 -14.54 0.36 -7.62
N GLY A 73 -14.98 -0.69 -6.93
CA GLY A 73 -15.80 -1.75 -7.51
C GLY A 73 -15.07 -2.80 -8.37
N VAL A 74 -13.75 -2.70 -8.57
CA VAL A 74 -12.99 -3.68 -9.38
C VAL A 74 -12.83 -5.05 -8.72
N GLY A 75 -13.11 -5.17 -7.43
CA GLY A 75 -13.07 -6.46 -6.71
C GLY A 75 -11.98 -6.59 -5.65
N LYS A 76 -11.31 -5.50 -5.24
CA LYS A 76 -10.23 -5.51 -4.23
C LYS A 76 -10.61 -6.30 -2.97
N THR A 77 -11.71 -5.94 -2.32
CA THR A 77 -12.24 -6.62 -1.12
C THR A 77 -12.62 -8.08 -1.40
N SER A 78 -13.10 -8.41 -2.61
CA SER A 78 -13.42 -9.80 -2.97
C SER A 78 -12.16 -10.66 -3.11
N LEU A 79 -11.05 -10.09 -3.61
CA LEU A 79 -9.76 -10.78 -3.70
C LEU A 79 -9.19 -11.07 -2.30
N LEU A 80 -9.30 -10.09 -1.39
CA LEU A 80 -8.91 -10.26 0.01
C LEU A 80 -9.76 -11.29 0.76
N LEU A 81 -11.09 -11.26 0.55
CA LEU A 81 -12.01 -12.22 1.13
C LEU A 81 -11.71 -13.64 0.66
N GLN A 82 -11.36 -13.83 -0.62
CA GLN A 82 -10.95 -15.14 -1.12
C GLN A 82 -9.65 -15.62 -0.45
N ALA A 83 -8.66 -14.73 -0.30
CA ALA A 83 -7.42 -15.04 0.39
C ALA A 83 -7.67 -15.47 1.85
N ALA A 84 -8.55 -14.74 2.54
CA ALA A 84 -8.99 -15.07 3.89
C ALA A 84 -9.70 -16.43 3.94
N ALA A 85 -10.62 -16.70 3.01
CA ALA A 85 -11.32 -17.98 2.93
C ALA A 85 -10.35 -19.14 2.71
N ASN A 86 -9.32 -18.96 1.87
CA ASN A 86 -8.32 -19.98 1.63
C ASN A 86 -7.45 -20.25 2.87
N ALA A 87 -6.95 -19.20 3.53
CA ALA A 87 -6.19 -19.34 4.78
C ALA A 87 -7.01 -20.03 5.89
N LEU A 88 -8.30 -19.71 5.98
CA LEU A 88 -9.20 -20.34 6.96
C LEU A 88 -9.46 -21.83 6.65
N ARG A 89 -9.55 -22.22 5.37
CA ARG A 89 -9.66 -23.64 4.99
C ARG A 89 -8.44 -24.46 5.40
N GLU A 90 -7.26 -23.84 5.37
CA GLU A 90 -6.02 -24.43 5.86
C GLU A 90 -5.91 -24.43 7.40
N GLY A 91 -6.92 -23.94 8.12
CA GLY A 91 -6.92 -23.84 9.58
C GLY A 91 -5.99 -22.77 10.13
N GLN A 92 -5.57 -21.81 9.30
CA GLN A 92 -4.72 -20.69 9.70
C GLN A 92 -5.55 -19.53 10.23
N GLN A 93 -4.90 -18.63 10.99
CA GLN A 93 -5.58 -17.45 11.51
C GLN A 93 -5.43 -16.23 10.59
N VAL A 94 -6.52 -15.48 10.47
CA VAL A 94 -6.64 -14.30 9.63
C VAL A 94 -7.05 -13.11 10.49
N HIS A 95 -6.33 -12.00 10.37
CA HIS A 95 -6.75 -10.72 10.96
C HIS A 95 -7.26 -9.80 9.84
N TRP A 96 -8.52 -9.42 9.93
CA TRP A 96 -9.14 -8.46 9.04
C TRP A 96 -9.26 -7.10 9.72
N ILE A 97 -8.53 -6.11 9.23
CA ILE A 97 -8.55 -4.74 9.74
C ILE A 97 -9.38 -3.89 8.79
N ASP A 98 -10.60 -3.54 9.22
CA ASP A 98 -11.48 -2.61 8.49
C ASP A 98 -11.02 -1.18 8.75
N ALA A 99 -10.31 -0.62 7.77
CA ALA A 99 -9.72 0.70 7.77
C ALA A 99 -10.59 1.74 7.03
N ALA A 100 -11.55 1.31 6.21
CA ALA A 100 -12.45 2.24 5.51
C ALA A 100 -13.80 2.41 6.22
N CYS A 101 -14.02 1.71 7.35
CA CYS A 101 -15.30 1.60 8.02
C CYS A 101 -16.40 1.07 7.08
N ALA A 102 -15.99 0.29 6.07
CA ALA A 102 -16.88 -0.36 5.12
C ALA A 102 -17.18 -1.75 5.69
N PRO A 103 -18.41 -2.00 6.17
CA PRO A 103 -18.67 -3.20 6.95
C PRO A 103 -18.39 -4.44 6.12
N LEU A 104 -17.53 -5.31 6.65
CA LEU A 104 -17.34 -6.65 6.15
C LEU A 104 -18.70 -7.34 6.08
N ILE A 105 -19.08 -7.84 4.90
CA ILE A 105 -20.33 -8.58 4.71
C ILE A 105 -20.08 -10.04 5.09
N PRO A 106 -20.47 -10.52 6.29
CA PRO A 106 -20.03 -11.83 6.78
C PRO A 106 -20.62 -12.98 5.95
N GLN A 107 -21.82 -12.77 5.39
CA GLN A 107 -22.47 -13.69 4.47
C GLN A 107 -21.60 -13.98 3.24
N ARG A 108 -20.85 -12.98 2.76
CA ARG A 108 -19.97 -13.16 1.60
C ARG A 108 -18.81 -14.10 1.91
N LEU A 109 -18.21 -13.95 3.10
CA LEU A 109 -17.16 -14.88 3.56
C LEU A 109 -17.72 -16.28 3.77
N HIS A 110 -18.93 -16.40 4.33
CA HIS A 110 -19.61 -17.69 4.49
C HIS A 110 -19.87 -18.37 3.15
N ASP A 111 -20.47 -17.68 2.17
CA ASP A 111 -20.71 -18.21 0.82
C ASP A 111 -19.40 -18.65 0.14
N MET A 112 -18.29 -17.91 0.38
CA MET A 112 -16.97 -18.28 -0.14
C MET A 112 -16.34 -19.47 0.57
N LEU A 113 -16.79 -19.86 1.77
CA LEU A 113 -16.30 -21.02 2.52
C LEU A 113 -17.14 -22.27 2.25
N SER A 114 -18.44 -22.09 2.02
CA SER A 114 -19.39 -23.13 1.61
C SER A 114 -19.20 -23.46 0.12
N THR A 115 -18.08 -24.10 -0.22
CA THR A 115 -17.84 -24.60 -1.59
C THR A 115 -18.77 -25.79 -1.87
N PRO A 116 -19.55 -25.81 -2.97
CA PRO A 116 -20.43 -26.93 -3.29
C PRO A 116 -19.59 -28.18 -3.62
N GLY A 117 -19.54 -29.14 -2.70
CA GLY A 117 -18.83 -30.41 -2.88
C GLY A 117 -18.03 -30.89 -1.67
N ASP A 118 -17.64 -29.99 -0.76
CA ASP A 118 -17.00 -30.36 0.50
C ASP A 118 -18.05 -30.57 1.59
N SER A 119 -18.23 -31.80 2.05
CA SER A 119 -19.13 -32.17 3.15
C SER A 119 -18.65 -31.72 4.54
N SER A 120 -17.48 -31.09 4.63
CA SER A 120 -16.96 -30.48 5.85
C SER A 120 -17.26 -28.98 5.85
N GLU A 121 -18.51 -28.61 6.12
CA GLU A 121 -18.83 -27.23 6.49
C GLU A 121 -17.94 -26.83 7.68
N PRO A 122 -17.13 -25.77 7.57
CA PRO A 122 -16.31 -25.30 8.68
C PRO A 122 -17.25 -24.93 9.82
N THR A 123 -17.11 -25.60 10.97
CA THR A 123 -17.98 -25.33 12.11
C THR A 123 -17.93 -23.83 12.44
N PRO A 124 -19.08 -23.16 12.70
CA PRO A 124 -19.11 -21.73 12.99
C PRO A 124 -18.17 -21.31 14.13
N HIS A 125 -17.89 -22.23 15.05
CA HIS A 125 -16.94 -22.03 16.15
C HIS A 125 -15.48 -22.00 15.71
N ALA A 126 -15.06 -22.87 14.77
CA ALA A 126 -13.71 -22.84 14.22
C ALA A 126 -13.44 -21.54 13.46
N LEU A 127 -14.44 -21.06 12.71
CA LEU A 127 -14.39 -19.77 12.02
C LEU A 127 -14.22 -18.59 12.98
N ARG A 128 -14.97 -18.54 14.08
CA ARG A 128 -14.85 -17.48 15.10
C ARG A 128 -13.48 -17.45 15.78
N ASN A 129 -12.82 -18.59 15.90
CA ASN A 129 -11.52 -18.70 16.57
C ASN A 129 -10.34 -18.39 15.64
N HIS A 130 -10.54 -18.45 14.32
CA HIS A 130 -9.48 -18.22 13.34
C HIS A 130 -9.65 -16.92 12.55
N PHE A 131 -10.85 -16.35 12.49
CA PHE A 131 -11.09 -15.07 11.82
C PHE A 131 -11.30 -13.94 12.85
N HIS A 132 -10.31 -13.05 12.94
CA HIS A 132 -10.33 -11.91 13.86
C HIS A 132 -10.62 -10.62 13.09
N HIS A 133 -11.81 -10.07 13.30
CA HIS A 133 -12.19 -8.78 12.72
C HIS A 133 -11.91 -7.63 13.70
N LEU A 134 -11.17 -6.62 13.24
CA LEU A 134 -10.83 -5.41 13.98
C LEU A 134 -11.26 -4.18 13.18
N ALA A 135 -12.09 -3.32 13.77
CA ALA A 135 -12.41 -2.03 13.18
C ALA A 135 -11.35 -1.00 13.57
N ALA A 136 -10.73 -0.35 12.58
CA ALA A 136 -9.75 0.72 12.75
C ALA A 136 -10.23 1.98 12.02
N PRO A 137 -11.19 2.73 12.60
CA PRO A 137 -11.88 3.81 11.88
C PRO A 137 -11.02 5.06 11.61
N THR A 138 -9.83 5.16 12.23
CA THR A 138 -8.91 6.29 12.01
C THR A 138 -7.48 5.79 11.84
N LEU A 139 -6.64 6.61 11.20
CA LEU A 139 -5.20 6.31 11.06
C LEU A 139 -4.52 6.07 12.42
N ALA A 140 -4.94 6.80 13.47
CA ALA A 140 -4.40 6.63 14.82
C ALA A 140 -4.66 5.23 15.39
N HIS A 141 -5.84 4.62 15.13
CA HIS A 141 -6.12 3.25 15.57
C HIS A 141 -5.17 2.25 14.89
N LEU A 142 -4.93 2.42 13.60
CA LEU A 142 -4.03 1.58 12.85
C LEU A 142 -2.58 1.73 13.32
N LEU A 143 -2.13 2.98 13.51
CA LEU A 143 -0.80 3.25 14.04
C LEU A 143 -0.61 2.68 15.44
N ALA A 144 -1.58 2.83 16.33
CA ALA A 144 -1.52 2.24 17.66
C ALA A 144 -1.41 0.71 17.59
N LEU A 145 -2.18 0.06 16.72
CA LEU A 145 -2.16 -1.39 16.55
C LEU A 145 -0.81 -1.93 16.07
N PHE A 146 -0.14 -1.25 15.14
CA PHE A 146 1.14 -1.72 14.58
C PHE A 146 2.37 -1.21 15.33
N MET A 147 2.34 0.01 15.86
CA MET A 147 3.47 0.59 16.62
C MET A 147 3.50 0.10 18.06
N HIS A 148 2.33 -0.22 18.63
CA HIS A 148 2.16 -0.72 19.98
C HIS A 148 1.26 -1.97 19.97
N PRO A 149 1.71 -3.06 19.32
CA PRO A 149 0.89 -4.25 19.16
C PRO A 149 0.54 -4.86 20.52
N PRO A 150 -0.75 -5.13 20.80
CA PRO A 150 -1.13 -5.86 21.99
C PRO A 150 -0.57 -7.29 21.91
N ALA A 151 -0.43 -7.97 23.05
CA ALA A 151 0.07 -9.36 23.10
C ALA A 151 -0.78 -10.35 22.27
N SER A 152 -2.02 -9.98 21.94
CA SER A 152 -2.91 -10.75 21.09
C SER A 152 -2.73 -10.51 19.59
N PHE A 153 -1.85 -9.60 19.15
CA PHE A 153 -1.68 -9.23 17.75
C PHE A 153 -0.20 -9.18 17.33
N PRO A 154 0.20 -9.87 16.26
CA PRO A 154 -0.46 -11.04 15.65
C PRO A 154 -0.34 -12.27 16.56
N GLN A 155 -1.37 -13.11 16.59
CA GLN A 155 -1.27 -14.43 17.24
C GLN A 155 -0.25 -15.34 16.53
N SER A 156 0.35 -16.29 17.24
CA SER A 156 1.47 -17.11 16.73
C SER A 156 1.13 -18.02 15.55
N ASN A 157 -0.15 -18.22 15.23
CA ASN A 157 -0.63 -18.99 14.07
C ASN A 157 -1.29 -18.10 12.99
N ALA A 158 -1.08 -16.78 13.04
CA ALA A 158 -1.53 -15.88 11.98
C ALA A 158 -0.72 -16.15 10.69
N SER A 159 -1.41 -16.27 9.57
CA SER A 159 -0.79 -16.36 8.24
C SER A 159 -1.09 -15.14 7.38
N LEU A 160 -2.24 -14.50 7.60
CA LEU A 160 -2.73 -13.38 6.80
C LEU A 160 -3.20 -12.23 7.70
N VAL A 161 -2.73 -11.02 7.38
CA VAL A 161 -3.28 -9.77 7.91
C VAL A 161 -3.74 -8.93 6.72
N VAL A 162 -4.99 -8.48 6.76
CA VAL A 162 -5.60 -7.67 5.72
C VAL A 162 -5.89 -6.27 6.25
N ILE A 163 -5.59 -5.24 5.47
CA ILE A 163 -5.99 -3.85 5.74
C ILE A 163 -6.83 -3.34 4.56
N ASP A 164 -8.14 -3.13 4.79
CA ASP A 164 -9.09 -2.69 3.75
C ASP A 164 -9.90 -1.45 4.19
N SER A 165 -9.72 -0.24 3.66
CA SER A 165 -8.64 0.25 2.78
C SER A 165 -7.76 1.26 3.49
N LEU A 166 -6.45 1.22 3.25
CA LEU A 166 -5.50 2.07 3.96
C LEU A 166 -5.50 3.52 3.47
N SER A 167 -5.58 3.72 2.15
CA SER A 167 -5.45 5.06 1.57
C SER A 167 -6.53 6.02 2.06
N THR A 168 -7.74 5.52 2.35
CA THR A 168 -8.83 6.33 2.91
C THR A 168 -8.50 6.89 4.30
N LEU A 169 -7.81 6.13 5.15
CA LEU A 169 -7.38 6.63 6.47
C LEU A 169 -6.36 7.75 6.34
N ILE A 170 -5.42 7.60 5.41
CA ILE A 170 -4.35 8.58 5.19
C ILE A 170 -4.93 9.86 4.60
N ASP A 171 -5.80 9.76 3.60
CA ASP A 171 -6.40 10.93 2.98
C ASP A 171 -7.37 11.66 3.93
N ASN A 172 -8.04 10.94 4.84
CA ASN A 172 -8.85 11.56 5.90
C ASN A 172 -8.00 12.26 6.97
N ALA A 173 -6.85 11.68 7.35
CA ALA A 173 -5.96 12.25 8.35
C ALA A 173 -5.10 13.41 7.82
N TYR A 174 -4.74 13.35 6.53
CA TYR A 174 -3.93 14.34 5.83
C TYR A 174 -4.59 14.72 4.50
N PRO A 175 -5.68 15.52 4.53
CA PRO A 175 -6.37 15.96 3.33
C PRO A 175 -5.45 16.73 2.40
N ARG A 176 -5.58 16.48 1.09
CA ARG A 176 -4.89 17.27 0.06
C ARG A 176 -5.74 18.52 -0.20
N ASN A 177 -5.30 19.68 0.26
CA ASN A 177 -6.03 20.92 0.02
C ASN A 177 -5.87 21.32 -1.45
N THR A 178 -6.99 21.46 -2.17
CA THR A 178 -7.00 21.97 -3.54
C THR A 178 -6.66 23.47 -3.62
N ASP A 179 -6.72 24.19 -2.49
CA ASP A 179 -6.35 25.61 -2.38
C ASP A 179 -4.84 25.84 -2.14
N ASP A 180 -4.04 24.79 -1.98
CA ASP A 180 -2.56 24.87 -1.96
C ASP A 180 -1.94 25.27 -3.32
N ARG A 181 -2.80 25.64 -4.28
CA ARG A 181 -2.52 26.19 -5.62
C ARG A 181 -2.18 27.68 -5.59
N ALA A 182 -2.45 28.39 -4.49
CA ALA A 182 -1.95 29.75 -4.33
C ALA A 182 -0.42 29.70 -4.11
N LYS A 183 0.34 30.59 -4.76
CA LYS A 183 1.81 30.75 -4.57
C LYS A 183 2.23 30.88 -3.09
N ASN A 184 1.28 31.15 -2.20
CA ASN A 184 1.46 31.23 -0.76
C ASN A 184 0.89 29.98 -0.07
N ARG A 185 1.56 28.82 -0.22
CA ARG A 185 1.31 27.68 0.67
C ARG A 185 1.54 28.13 2.11
N THR A 186 0.51 28.07 2.94
CA THR A 186 0.61 28.37 4.37
C THR A 186 1.60 27.39 5.02
N ASP A 187 2.39 27.82 6.01
CA ASP A 187 3.33 26.95 6.73
C ASP A 187 2.66 25.67 7.27
N GLN A 188 1.37 25.76 7.62
CA GLN A 188 0.54 24.64 8.06
C GLN A 188 0.36 23.56 6.97
N SER A 189 0.19 23.95 5.69
CA SER A 189 0.06 23.01 4.57
C SER A 189 1.36 22.25 4.30
N ARG A 190 2.50 22.96 4.35
CA ARG A 190 3.84 22.38 4.20
C ARG A 190 4.14 21.41 5.33
N TRP A 191 3.85 21.81 6.56
CA TRP A 191 4.01 20.97 7.74
C TRP A 191 3.13 19.71 7.67
N ALA A 192 1.86 19.83 7.25
CA ALA A 192 0.97 18.69 7.11
C ALA A 192 1.45 17.71 6.03
N ALA A 193 1.94 18.20 4.89
CA ALA A 193 2.51 17.37 3.83
C ALA A 193 3.78 16.64 4.29
N ALA A 194 4.72 17.34 4.94
CA ALA A 194 5.91 16.73 5.51
C ALA A 194 5.56 15.65 6.55
N ARG A 195 4.59 15.96 7.42
CA ARG A 195 4.12 15.01 8.44
C ARG A 195 3.44 13.78 7.82
N ARG A 196 2.66 13.96 6.75
CA ARG A 196 2.03 12.86 6.00
C ARG A 196 3.08 11.85 5.53
N TYR A 197 4.15 12.32 4.88
CA TYR A 197 5.21 11.42 4.38
C TYR A 197 5.99 10.75 5.51
N ALA A 198 6.33 11.49 6.58
CA ALA A 198 6.99 10.91 7.75
C ALA A 198 6.17 9.74 8.33
N VAL A 199 4.85 9.92 8.48
CA VAL A 199 3.95 8.88 9.00
C VAL A 199 3.85 7.68 8.04
N ILE A 200 3.78 7.92 6.72
CA ILE A 200 3.76 6.85 5.71
C ILE A 200 5.04 6.00 5.79
N ASN A 201 6.19 6.66 5.91
CA ASN A 201 7.50 6.01 5.97
C ASN A 201 7.67 5.16 7.24
N ASP A 202 7.31 5.71 8.40
CA ASP A 202 7.32 4.96 9.67
C ASP A 202 6.38 3.75 9.60
N MET A 203 5.19 3.95 9.01
CA MET A 203 4.18 2.91 8.88
C MET A 203 4.66 1.75 8.00
N ILE A 204 5.23 2.01 6.83
CA ILE A 204 5.73 0.94 5.95
C ILE A 204 6.93 0.20 6.56
N ALA A 205 7.80 0.91 7.28
CA ALA A 205 8.90 0.29 8.01
C ALA A 205 8.38 -0.68 9.10
N THR A 206 7.33 -0.28 9.81
CA THR A 206 6.71 -1.14 10.83
C THR A 206 5.92 -2.30 10.21
N PHE A 207 5.22 -2.08 9.09
CA PHE A 207 4.52 -3.12 8.36
C PHE A 207 5.45 -4.21 7.85
N THR A 208 6.56 -3.82 7.21
CA THR A 208 7.58 -4.76 6.73
C THR A 208 8.23 -5.52 7.88
N LYS A 209 8.54 -4.83 8.99
CA LYS A 209 9.07 -5.45 10.21
C LYS A 209 8.11 -6.47 10.81
N ILE A 210 6.84 -6.10 11.04
CA ILE A 210 5.84 -7.01 11.61
C ILE A 210 5.58 -8.18 10.68
N ALA A 211 5.49 -7.94 9.36
CA ALA A 211 5.33 -9.01 8.39
C ALA A 211 6.44 -10.05 8.50
N ALA A 212 7.70 -9.59 8.51
CA ALA A 212 8.88 -10.44 8.63
C ALA A 212 9.00 -11.16 9.98
N LEU A 213 8.76 -10.46 11.09
CA LEU A 213 8.91 -11.02 12.45
C LEU A 213 7.90 -12.10 12.76
N HIS A 214 6.65 -11.93 12.31
CA HIS A 214 5.57 -12.88 12.57
C HIS A 214 5.37 -13.88 11.42
N ASP A 215 6.21 -13.81 10.38
CA ASP A 215 6.05 -14.58 9.15
C ASP A 215 4.59 -14.51 8.66
N ILE A 216 4.05 -13.32 8.43
CA ILE A 216 2.66 -13.13 7.95
C ILE A 216 2.67 -12.52 6.55
N ALA A 217 1.66 -12.86 5.75
CA ALA A 217 1.36 -12.12 4.52
C ALA A 217 0.55 -10.89 4.92
N LEU A 218 1.11 -9.69 4.77
CA LEU A 218 0.38 -8.44 5.01
C LEU A 218 -0.13 -7.91 3.67
N VAL A 219 -1.45 -7.87 3.50
CA VAL A 219 -2.08 -7.47 2.25
C VAL A 219 -2.92 -6.21 2.48
N ILE A 220 -2.66 -5.18 1.69
CA ILE A 220 -3.21 -3.84 1.88
C ILE A 220 -3.92 -3.41 0.62
N THR A 221 -5.11 -2.81 0.75
CA THR A 221 -5.78 -2.14 -0.38
C THR A 221 -5.61 -0.64 -0.36
N CYS A 222 -5.36 -0.09 -1.55
CA CYS A 222 -5.28 1.33 -1.82
C CYS A 222 -6.26 1.70 -2.93
N GLN A 223 -6.80 2.92 -2.88
CA GLN A 223 -7.49 3.51 -4.01
C GLN A 223 -6.48 3.95 -5.07
N THR A 224 -6.97 4.20 -6.28
CA THR A 224 -6.18 4.80 -7.37
C THR A 224 -6.40 6.30 -7.44
N ILE A 225 -5.36 7.01 -7.88
CA ILE A 225 -5.44 8.39 -8.35
C ILE A 225 -5.02 8.45 -9.82
N THR A 226 -5.47 9.47 -10.53
CA THR A 226 -5.03 9.73 -11.90
C THR A 226 -3.88 10.73 -11.87
N ARG A 227 -2.76 10.39 -12.52
CA ARG A 227 -1.66 11.31 -12.81
C ARG A 227 -1.58 11.56 -14.31
N ILE A 228 -1.51 12.82 -14.70
CA ILE A 228 -1.30 13.21 -16.09
C ILE A 228 0.17 13.62 -16.19
N ARG A 229 0.95 12.94 -17.03
CA ARG A 229 2.35 13.30 -17.28
C ARG A 229 2.57 13.64 -18.75
N GLY A 230 3.26 14.77 -18.99
CA GLY A 230 3.62 15.25 -20.32
C GLY A 230 2.41 15.51 -21.23
N ALA A 231 2.63 15.41 -22.54
CA ALA A 231 1.70 15.95 -23.52
C ALA A 231 0.34 15.23 -23.68
N SER A 232 0.07 14.06 -23.07
CA SER A 232 -1.28 13.40 -23.14
C SER A 232 -1.46 12.05 -22.41
N ARG A 233 -0.57 11.58 -21.51
CA ARG A 233 -0.79 10.27 -20.86
C ARG A 233 -1.35 10.42 -19.44
N ALA A 234 -2.64 10.12 -19.29
CA ALA A 234 -3.27 9.89 -17.99
C ALA A 234 -2.99 8.45 -17.54
N LEU A 235 -2.42 8.29 -16.35
CA LEU A 235 -2.02 7.02 -15.75
C LEU A 235 -2.74 6.83 -14.42
N LEU A 236 -3.20 5.60 -14.18
CA LEU A 236 -3.70 5.19 -12.87
C LEU A 236 -2.52 4.75 -12.00
N VAL A 237 -2.32 5.45 -10.88
CA VAL A 237 -1.27 5.14 -9.90
C VAL A 237 -1.90 4.92 -8.52
N PRO A 238 -1.25 4.20 -7.59
CA PRO A 238 -1.75 4.07 -6.23
C PRO A 238 -1.88 5.44 -5.55
N ALA A 239 -2.87 5.58 -4.65
CA ALA A 239 -3.11 6.82 -3.92
C ALA A 239 -1.97 7.17 -2.95
N ILE A 240 -1.23 6.16 -2.47
CA ILE A 240 -0.04 6.32 -1.65
C ILE A 240 1.17 6.13 -2.54
N THR A 241 2.07 7.10 -2.53
CA THR A 241 3.33 7.07 -3.29
C THR A 241 4.45 7.65 -2.43
N GLY A 242 5.66 7.16 -2.64
CA GLY A 242 6.87 7.65 -1.98
C GLY A 242 7.96 6.59 -2.03
N ILE A 243 9.22 6.99 -2.12
CA ILE A 243 10.34 6.06 -2.33
C ILE A 243 10.39 4.97 -1.26
N GLU A 244 10.22 5.33 0.02
CA GLU A 244 10.21 4.35 1.12
C GLU A 244 8.98 3.44 1.09
N TRP A 245 7.81 3.98 0.72
CA TRP A 245 6.61 3.18 0.51
C TRP A 245 6.84 2.14 -0.58
N GLU A 246 7.33 2.58 -1.74
CA GLU A 246 7.68 1.72 -2.86
C GLU A 246 8.66 0.62 -2.46
N ASN A 247 9.73 0.96 -1.74
CA ASN A 247 10.74 0.01 -1.30
C ASN A 247 10.19 -1.05 -0.34
N GLY A 248 9.26 -0.68 0.54
CA GLY A 248 8.66 -1.61 1.48
C GLY A 248 7.62 -2.56 0.85
N ILE A 249 6.99 -2.18 -0.26
CA ILE A 249 6.06 -3.05 -1.00
C ILE A 249 6.85 -4.09 -1.80
N SER A 250 6.65 -5.37 -1.49
CA SER A 250 7.29 -6.48 -2.19
C SER A 250 6.55 -6.84 -3.48
N THR A 251 5.22 -6.90 -3.40
CA THR A 251 4.35 -7.28 -4.52
C THR A 251 3.28 -6.23 -4.70
N ARG A 252 3.03 -5.82 -5.95
CA ARG A 252 2.00 -4.83 -6.28
C ARG A 252 1.10 -5.33 -7.39
N LEU A 253 -0.20 -5.28 -7.12
CA LEU A 253 -1.27 -5.69 -8.03
C LEU A 253 -2.14 -4.48 -8.39
N LEU A 254 -2.34 -4.27 -9.68
CA LEU A 254 -3.34 -3.36 -10.22
C LEU A 254 -4.60 -4.15 -10.57
N LEU A 255 -5.73 -3.84 -9.93
CA LEU A 255 -7.03 -4.38 -10.31
C LEU A 255 -7.79 -3.37 -11.18
N PHE A 256 -8.30 -3.84 -12.32
CA PHE A 256 -9.09 -3.02 -13.22
C PHE A 256 -10.20 -3.81 -13.91
N ARG A 257 -11.11 -3.05 -14.52
CA ARG A 257 -12.15 -3.55 -15.43
C ARG A 257 -11.80 -3.06 -16.82
N ASP A 258 -11.94 -3.94 -17.79
CA ASP A 258 -11.82 -3.56 -19.19
C ASP A 258 -12.90 -4.26 -20.01
N TRP A 259 -13.16 -3.72 -21.20
CA TRP A 259 -14.09 -4.30 -22.16
C TRP A 259 -13.39 -5.40 -22.94
N VAL A 260 -13.92 -6.62 -22.84
CA VAL A 260 -13.51 -7.71 -23.73
C VAL A 260 -14.32 -7.56 -25.02
N LEU A 261 -13.64 -7.49 -26.18
CA LEU A 261 -14.34 -7.45 -27.46
C LEU A 261 -15.03 -8.79 -27.66
N GLN A 262 -16.34 -8.76 -27.89
CA GLN A 262 -17.07 -9.96 -28.29
C GLN A 262 -16.76 -10.24 -29.76
N PRO A 263 -16.33 -11.47 -30.12
CA PRO A 263 -16.46 -11.92 -31.48
C PRO A 263 -17.93 -11.76 -31.90
N ALA A 264 -18.18 -11.24 -33.10
CA ALA A 264 -19.52 -10.95 -33.63
C ALA A 264 -20.46 -12.19 -33.70
N GLU A 265 -19.94 -13.37 -33.37
CA GLU A 265 -20.61 -14.68 -33.42
C GLU A 265 -20.93 -15.27 -32.03
N ALA A 266 -20.73 -14.52 -30.94
CA ALA A 266 -21.09 -14.97 -29.59
C ALA A 266 -22.62 -15.02 -29.41
N GLN A 267 -23.23 -16.09 -29.92
CA GLN A 267 -24.68 -16.33 -29.93
C GLN A 267 -25.25 -16.62 -28.53
N ASP A 268 -24.38 -16.87 -27.54
CA ASP A 268 -24.79 -17.28 -26.19
C ASP A 268 -24.78 -16.11 -25.19
N LYS A 269 -25.99 -15.72 -24.75
CA LYS A 269 -26.21 -14.64 -23.78
C LYS A 269 -25.47 -14.87 -22.46
N LEU A 270 -25.19 -16.13 -22.12
CA LEU A 270 -24.51 -16.51 -20.89
C LEU A 270 -23.00 -16.22 -20.95
N GLU A 271 -22.37 -16.38 -22.10
CA GLU A 271 -20.96 -16.00 -22.30
C GLU A 271 -20.79 -14.48 -22.32
N ALA A 272 -21.71 -13.76 -22.95
CA ALA A 272 -21.72 -12.31 -22.93
C ALA A 272 -21.80 -11.73 -21.50
N ASP A 273 -22.64 -12.30 -20.63
CA ASP A 273 -22.75 -11.90 -19.22
C ASP A 273 -21.49 -12.26 -18.41
N ARG A 274 -20.83 -13.40 -18.70
CA ARG A 274 -19.55 -13.74 -18.09
C ARG A 274 -18.46 -12.74 -18.46
N LEU A 275 -18.34 -12.37 -19.73
CA LEU A 275 -17.34 -11.41 -20.23
C LEU A 275 -17.53 -10.01 -19.62
N GLN A 276 -18.77 -9.57 -19.38
CA GLN A 276 -19.05 -8.30 -18.69
C GLN A 276 -18.66 -8.32 -17.20
N LYS A 277 -18.66 -9.51 -16.59
CA LYS A 277 -18.25 -9.72 -15.20
C LYS A 277 -16.75 -9.88 -15.04
N THR A 278 -15.99 -10.00 -16.12
CA THR A 278 -14.55 -10.18 -16.07
C THR A 278 -13.84 -8.95 -15.50
N ARG A 279 -12.86 -9.21 -14.66
CA ARG A 279 -11.93 -8.29 -14.02
C ARG A 279 -10.52 -8.73 -14.36
N PHE A 280 -9.58 -7.82 -14.22
CA PHE A 280 -8.19 -8.07 -14.54
C PHE A 280 -7.32 -7.75 -13.34
N ALA A 281 -6.41 -8.66 -13.01
CA ALA A 281 -5.35 -8.47 -12.04
C ALA A 281 -4.03 -8.34 -12.81
N GLY A 282 -3.55 -7.11 -12.90
CA GLY A 282 -2.26 -6.75 -13.49
C GLY A 282 -1.14 -6.79 -12.47
N LEU A 283 -0.03 -7.42 -12.81
CA LEU A 283 1.15 -7.52 -11.95
C LEU A 283 2.11 -6.36 -12.25
N VAL A 284 2.33 -5.49 -11.28
CA VAL A 284 3.19 -4.31 -11.43
C VAL A 284 4.57 -4.54 -10.80
N LYS A 285 4.59 -5.22 -9.64
CA LYS A 285 5.81 -5.52 -8.88
C LYS A 285 5.74 -6.92 -8.28
N VAL A 286 6.85 -7.65 -8.29
CA VAL A 286 6.98 -8.99 -7.68
C VAL A 286 8.32 -9.10 -6.97
N ASN A 287 8.32 -9.56 -5.72
CA ASN A 287 9.54 -9.80 -4.94
C ASN A 287 10.53 -8.62 -4.94
N GLY A 288 10.01 -7.38 -4.91
CA GLY A 288 10.83 -6.17 -4.92
C GLY A 288 11.16 -5.63 -6.33
N VAL A 289 10.86 -6.37 -7.40
CA VAL A 289 11.22 -6.01 -8.78
C VAL A 289 10.00 -5.52 -9.54
N ALA A 290 10.07 -4.31 -10.09
CA ALA A 290 9.04 -3.78 -10.99
C ALA A 290 9.10 -4.52 -12.33
N LEU A 291 7.95 -4.91 -12.88
CA LEU A 291 7.86 -5.68 -14.13
C LEU A 291 7.89 -4.79 -15.38
N THR A 292 7.51 -3.53 -15.24
CA THR A 292 7.43 -2.55 -16.33
C THR A 292 7.79 -1.17 -15.81
N ASP A 293 8.10 -0.26 -16.73
CA ASP A 293 8.24 1.17 -16.43
C ASP A 293 6.93 1.77 -15.87
N GLU A 294 7.02 2.97 -15.29
CA GLU A 294 5.88 3.63 -14.66
C GLU A 294 4.67 3.76 -15.58
N GLY A 295 3.51 3.30 -15.10
CA GLY A 295 2.26 3.27 -15.85
C GLY A 295 2.07 2.05 -16.73
N GLY A 296 3.09 1.20 -16.88
CA GLY A 296 2.97 -0.13 -17.46
C GLY A 296 2.34 -1.13 -16.49
N VAL A 297 1.80 -2.20 -17.05
CA VAL A 297 1.34 -3.38 -16.32
C VAL A 297 2.05 -4.56 -16.95
N GLY A 298 2.65 -5.42 -16.12
CA GLY A 298 3.26 -6.66 -16.58
C GLY A 298 2.21 -7.70 -16.95
N ASN A 299 2.38 -8.93 -16.47
CA ASN A 299 1.42 -10.00 -16.73
C ASN A 299 0.03 -9.65 -16.18
N VAL A 300 -1.01 -9.91 -16.98
CA VAL A 300 -2.41 -9.64 -16.61
C VAL A 300 -3.17 -10.96 -16.54
N VAL A 301 -3.87 -11.18 -15.43
CA VAL A 301 -4.70 -12.36 -15.20
C VAL A 301 -6.18 -11.96 -15.20
N PRO A 302 -6.99 -12.49 -16.14
CA PRO A 302 -8.43 -12.28 -16.12
C PRO A 302 -9.13 -13.22 -15.13
N PHE A 303 -10.11 -12.69 -14.41
CA PHE A 303 -10.87 -13.45 -13.43
C PHE A 303 -12.32 -12.94 -13.32
N ALA A 304 -13.21 -13.77 -12.80
CA ALA A 304 -14.58 -13.42 -12.49
C ALA A 304 -14.84 -13.53 -10.98
N ILE A 305 -15.78 -12.71 -10.49
CA ILE A 305 -16.23 -12.74 -9.10
C ILE A 305 -17.59 -13.43 -9.08
N GLU A 306 -17.63 -14.66 -8.57
CA GLU A 306 -18.84 -15.48 -8.48
C GLU A 306 -19.38 -15.54 -7.06
N ARG A 307 -20.50 -16.25 -6.83
CA ARG A 307 -21.10 -16.35 -5.49
C ARG A 307 -20.16 -17.04 -4.48
N HIS A 308 -19.55 -18.15 -4.89
CA HIS A 308 -18.74 -19.02 -4.02
C HIS A 308 -17.24 -18.72 -4.05
N GLY A 309 -16.83 -17.63 -4.71
CA GLY A 309 -15.42 -17.26 -4.77
C GLY A 309 -15.01 -16.56 -6.05
N LEU A 310 -13.72 -16.64 -6.34
CA LEU A 310 -13.11 -16.20 -7.59
C LEU A 310 -12.97 -17.36 -8.56
N CYS A 311 -13.04 -17.06 -9.86
CA CYS A 311 -12.82 -18.04 -10.90
C CYS A 311 -11.85 -17.49 -11.95
N ASP A 312 -10.88 -18.33 -12.33
CA ASP A 312 -10.01 -18.04 -13.47
C ASP A 312 -10.84 -17.94 -14.75
N VAL A 313 -10.55 -16.94 -15.57
CA VAL A 313 -11.10 -16.81 -16.92
C VAL A 313 -9.95 -17.03 -17.90
N ASN A 314 -10.18 -17.75 -18.99
CA ASN A 314 -9.22 -17.85 -20.08
C ASN A 314 -9.73 -16.93 -21.19
N ILE A 315 -9.03 -15.82 -21.40
CA ILE A 315 -9.28 -14.91 -22.52
C ILE A 315 -8.12 -15.11 -23.49
N THR A 316 -8.42 -15.39 -24.76
CA THR A 316 -7.35 -15.48 -25.76
C THR A 316 -6.88 -14.08 -26.12
N THR A 317 -5.60 -13.92 -26.47
CA THR A 317 -5.01 -12.61 -26.81
C THR A 317 -5.68 -11.91 -28.00
N ASP A 318 -6.49 -12.63 -28.78
CA ASP A 318 -7.28 -12.08 -29.89
C ASP A 318 -8.58 -11.39 -29.41
N ASP A 319 -9.03 -11.66 -28.19
CA ASP A 319 -10.28 -11.12 -27.61
C ASP A 319 -10.08 -9.79 -26.86
N THR A 320 -8.83 -9.44 -26.53
CA THR A 320 -8.49 -8.16 -25.91
C THR A 320 -8.24 -7.13 -27.00
N ALA A 321 -9.00 -6.04 -26.98
CA ALA A 321 -8.74 -4.88 -27.82
C ALA A 321 -7.36 -4.30 -27.47
N THR A 322 -6.30 -4.73 -28.16
CA THR A 322 -5.13 -3.87 -28.32
C THR A 322 -5.58 -2.75 -29.24
N ALA A 323 -6.31 -1.77 -28.69
CA ALA A 323 -6.37 -0.46 -29.30
C ALA A 323 -4.91 -0.02 -29.38
N THR A 324 -4.34 -0.10 -30.58
CA THR A 324 -3.01 0.41 -30.86
C THR A 324 -3.09 1.88 -30.56
N VAL A 325 -2.70 2.29 -29.35
CA VAL A 325 -2.57 3.69 -29.01
C VAL A 325 -1.45 4.18 -29.90
N LEU A 326 -1.84 4.79 -31.04
CA LEU A 326 -0.91 5.44 -31.93
C LEU A 326 -0.02 6.32 -31.04
N PRO A 327 1.32 6.21 -31.11
CA PRO A 327 2.18 7.11 -30.38
C PRO A 327 1.75 8.52 -30.79
N ILE A 328 1.28 9.29 -29.82
CA ILE A 328 0.96 10.70 -30.03
C ILE A 328 2.22 11.32 -30.59
N GLN A 329 2.13 11.79 -31.84
CA GLN A 329 3.23 12.46 -32.50
C GLN A 329 3.76 13.52 -31.55
N THR A 330 5.04 13.41 -31.22
CA THR A 330 5.75 14.45 -30.50
C THR A 330 5.53 15.74 -31.28
N ARG A 331 4.71 16.66 -30.72
CA ARG A 331 4.63 18.00 -31.30
C ARG A 331 6.07 18.54 -31.33
N PRO A 332 6.52 19.13 -32.45
CA PRO A 332 7.86 19.67 -32.54
C PRO A 332 8.07 20.63 -31.36
N PRO A 333 9.28 20.65 -30.76
CA PRO A 333 9.58 21.54 -29.65
C PRO A 333 9.20 22.97 -30.06
N LYS A 334 8.43 23.65 -29.20
CA LYS A 334 8.18 25.09 -29.34
C LYS A 334 9.53 25.75 -29.61
N ARG A 335 9.61 26.50 -30.71
CA ARG A 335 10.81 27.24 -31.10
C ARG A 335 11.28 28.07 -29.89
N THR A 336 12.58 28.08 -29.69
CA THR A 336 13.24 28.86 -28.64
C THR A 336 12.78 30.31 -28.72
N PHE A 337 12.42 30.78 -27.53
CA PHE A 337 12.02 32.11 -27.11
C PHE A 337 12.91 33.20 -27.72
N ASP A 338 12.47 33.79 -28.82
CA ASP A 338 12.72 35.19 -29.16
C ASP A 338 11.56 35.58 -30.09
N GLU A 339 10.82 36.61 -29.66
CA GLU A 339 9.58 37.11 -30.27
C GLU A 339 8.31 36.30 -29.95
N VAL A 340 7.60 36.68 -28.88
CA VAL A 340 6.16 37.07 -28.89
C VAL A 340 5.68 37.35 -27.44
N ASP A 341 5.36 38.63 -27.23
CA ASP A 341 4.28 39.22 -26.41
C ASP A 341 4.26 39.01 -24.87
N GLU A 342 4.56 40.08 -24.13
CA GLU A 342 4.58 40.19 -22.66
C GLU A 342 3.21 40.11 -21.97
N ASN A 343 2.13 39.62 -22.61
CA ASN A 343 0.78 39.65 -22.05
C ASN A 343 -0.05 38.35 -22.16
N VAL A 344 0.58 37.19 -22.34
CA VAL A 344 -0.14 35.91 -22.24
C VAL A 344 0.17 35.27 -20.90
N ALA A 345 -0.84 35.19 -20.03
CA ALA A 345 -0.75 34.44 -18.77
C ALA A 345 -0.29 33.01 -19.08
N GLU A 346 0.85 32.61 -18.51
CA GLU A 346 1.36 31.25 -18.60
C GLU A 346 0.29 30.27 -18.09
N GLU A 347 -0.21 29.40 -18.96
CA GLU A 347 -1.03 28.27 -18.53
C GLU A 347 -0.15 27.33 -17.68
N PRO A 348 -0.54 27.03 -16.43
CA PRO A 348 0.27 26.23 -15.53
C PRO A 348 0.43 24.80 -16.06
N ASN A 349 1.63 24.26 -15.94
CA ASN A 349 1.95 22.90 -16.35
C ASN A 349 1.15 21.89 -15.49
N SER A 350 0.76 20.73 -16.03
CA SER A 350 -0.16 19.80 -15.35
C SER A 350 0.38 19.27 -14.01
N ASP A 351 1.70 19.29 -13.83
CA ASP A 351 2.38 18.92 -12.58
C ASP A 351 2.08 19.92 -11.44
N GLU A 352 1.86 21.19 -11.77
CA GLU A 352 1.42 22.25 -10.84
C GLU A 352 -0.09 22.18 -10.56
N VAL A 353 -0.88 21.75 -11.56
CA VAL A 353 -2.35 21.63 -11.45
C VAL A 353 -2.78 20.58 -10.43
N TYR A 354 -1.94 19.57 -10.17
CA TYR A 354 -2.20 18.47 -9.25
C TYR A 354 -1.26 18.40 -8.02
N GLY A 355 -0.43 19.43 -7.77
CA GLY A 355 0.37 19.53 -6.54
C GLY A 355 1.46 18.45 -6.39
N TRP A 356 1.86 17.81 -7.49
CA TRP A 356 2.87 16.75 -7.51
C TRP A 356 4.27 17.30 -7.82
N ILE A 357 4.69 18.32 -7.08
CA ILE A 357 6.12 18.63 -7.04
C ILE A 357 6.73 17.59 -6.09
N GLU A 358 7.39 16.59 -6.66
CA GLU A 358 8.35 15.73 -5.95
C GLU A 358 9.54 16.61 -5.58
N ASP A 359 9.38 17.42 -4.53
CA ASP A 359 10.50 18.15 -3.92
C ASP A 359 11.18 17.26 -2.89
N ASP A 360 11.64 16.09 -3.34
CA ASP A 360 12.41 15.13 -2.55
C ASP A 360 13.84 15.63 -2.27
N GLY A 361 14.15 16.90 -2.58
CA GLY A 361 15.47 17.51 -2.44
C GLY A 361 15.68 18.41 -1.22
N VAL A 362 14.63 18.84 -0.48
CA VAL A 362 14.77 19.99 0.45
C VAL A 362 14.24 19.76 1.88
N ALA A 363 13.79 18.55 2.21
CA ALA A 363 13.19 18.30 3.53
C ALA A 363 14.19 17.89 4.65
N ALA A 364 15.50 18.06 4.44
CA ALA A 364 16.52 17.72 5.45
C ALA A 364 17.22 18.93 6.11
N GLU A 365 16.96 20.16 5.66
CA GLU A 365 17.60 21.36 6.23
C GLU A 365 16.61 22.19 7.04
N GLY A 366 16.25 21.72 8.24
CA GLY A 366 15.32 22.48 9.08
C GLY A 366 15.16 22.01 10.52
N LEU A 367 16.03 21.13 11.02
CA LEU A 367 15.99 20.67 12.41
C LEU A 367 17.42 20.62 12.98
N LEU A 368 18.02 21.80 13.14
CA LEU A 368 19.12 22.00 14.08
C LEU A 368 18.51 22.55 15.37
N ILE A 369 18.38 21.67 16.36
CA ILE A 369 18.16 22.05 17.75
C ILE A 369 19.56 22.34 18.30
N ASP A 370 19.87 23.62 18.51
CA ASP A 370 21.10 24.06 19.19
C ASP A 370 20.95 23.80 20.70
N ASP A 371 21.41 22.63 21.15
CA ASP A 371 21.62 22.35 22.57
C ASP A 371 23.05 22.78 22.96
N ALA A 372 23.20 24.05 23.36
CA ALA A 372 24.43 24.53 24.00
C ALA A 372 24.31 24.42 25.53
N PRO A 373 25.30 23.84 26.25
CA PRO A 373 25.25 23.71 27.70
C PRO A 373 25.82 24.96 28.38
N THR A 374 25.00 25.70 29.13
CA THR A 374 25.51 26.73 30.05
C THR A 374 25.69 26.16 31.44
N ASN A 375 26.92 25.76 31.76
CA ASN A 375 27.44 25.78 33.12
C ASN A 375 27.94 27.20 33.41
N HIS A 376 27.52 27.81 34.52
CA HIS A 376 28.41 28.68 35.31
C HIS A 376 27.82 28.95 36.71
N ASP A 377 28.63 28.61 37.71
CA ASP A 377 28.51 28.94 39.11
C ASP A 377 28.74 30.45 39.38
N VAL A 378 27.93 30.97 40.30
CA VAL A 378 28.21 31.87 41.43
C VAL A 378 29.30 32.96 41.29
N ASP A 379 28.90 34.24 41.33
CA ASP A 379 29.37 35.20 42.36
C ASP A 379 28.60 36.55 42.32
N VAL A 380 28.40 37.12 43.52
CA VAL A 380 27.78 38.41 43.89
C VAL A 380 28.69 39.00 45.00
N PRO A 381 28.75 40.32 45.36
CA PRO A 381 28.10 41.55 44.86
C PRO A 381 29.06 42.75 44.61
N GLN A 382 28.56 43.84 44.01
CA GLN A 382 28.81 45.21 44.50
C GLN A 382 27.85 46.26 43.88
N ASP A 383 27.16 47.00 44.76
CA ASP A 383 26.45 48.28 44.54
C ASP A 383 27.44 49.45 44.88
N PRO A 384 27.17 50.77 44.74
CA PRO A 384 25.94 51.47 44.34
C PRO A 384 26.10 52.70 43.42
N GLY A 385 24.97 53.30 42.97
CA GLY A 385 24.88 54.76 42.85
C GLY A 385 24.14 55.38 41.65
N ALA A 386 23.14 56.20 42.01
CA ALA A 386 22.71 57.46 41.38
C ALA A 386 21.67 57.48 40.23
N GLU A 387 20.43 57.82 40.64
CA GLU A 387 19.56 58.92 40.16
C GLU A 387 19.47 59.28 38.66
N GLY A 388 18.24 59.28 38.13
CA GLY A 388 17.94 59.83 36.80
C GLY A 388 16.46 59.85 36.40
N ARG A 389 15.70 60.76 37.01
CA ARG A 389 14.28 61.12 36.80
C ARG A 389 13.98 61.65 35.37
N SER A 390 12.90 61.20 34.70
CA SER A 390 11.97 62.08 33.92
C SER A 390 10.75 61.36 33.30
N THR A 391 9.58 61.62 33.88
CA THR A 391 8.27 62.02 33.29
C THR A 391 7.78 61.55 31.90
N LYS A 392 6.66 60.79 31.93
CA LYS A 392 5.29 61.14 31.43
C LYS A 392 5.08 61.37 29.91
N VAL A 393 4.17 60.61 29.29
CA VAL A 393 2.83 61.04 28.82
C VAL A 393 2.15 59.94 27.97
N GLN A 394 0.87 59.70 28.27
CA GLN A 394 -0.11 58.88 27.55
C GLN A 394 -0.48 59.44 26.16
N ARG A 395 -0.88 58.57 25.24
CA ARG A 395 -2.22 58.69 24.62
C ARG A 395 -2.69 57.38 23.96
N THR A 396 -3.85 56.95 24.44
CA THR A 396 -4.83 56.02 23.90
C THR A 396 -5.43 56.49 22.56
N SER A 397 -5.80 55.58 21.65
CA SER A 397 -7.21 55.17 21.44
C SER A 397 -7.39 54.30 20.18
N SER A 398 -8.15 53.23 20.39
CA SER A 398 -9.00 52.43 19.48
C SER A 398 -9.48 53.08 18.17
N VAL A 399 -9.57 52.27 17.11
CA VAL A 399 -10.79 51.60 16.64
C VAL A 399 -10.44 50.17 16.24
#